data_AF-A0A430Q536-F1
#
_entry.id   AF-A0A430Q536-F1
#
_cell.length_a   1.000
_cell.length_b   1.000
_cell.length_c   1.000
_cell.angle_alpha   90.00
_cell.angle_beta   90.00
_cell.angle_gamma   90.00
#
_symmetry.space_group_name_H-M   'P 1'
#
loop_
_entity.id
_entity.type
_entity.pdbx_description
1 polymer ?
#
loop_
_entity_poly.entity_id
_entity_poly.type
_entity_poly.pdbx_seq_one_letter_code
_entity_poly.pdbx_strand_id
1 'polypeptide(L)'
;MRALKSYYRIYRLCGVPCFPTPTSRSCAVKPSWLPEDLTEHFDAFKKNIISEYENVTKLMTSGAKECDLIPLSECWKNLRPIVDVIEELDILLEADKEVDQLVADIVGADTEDDVDDLKAIAELERKQRNVQREALEKKLLSLLLPTDERDLNSAVIMELFAGAGGKEAGLFAHDLMNMYHAFAIQRNWSFTVLHKTVMSSEECAPSHNETSLSYIRIEIEGEPTTESGIMSFGAYGQLKWEAGVHRVQRVPVTSSQNKIHTSTVAVSIQPKYGDVSILKQKNLYSLISFVD
;
A
#
# COMPACT_ATOMS: atom_id res chain seq x y z
N MET A 1 21.89 39.20 -33.04
CA MET A 1 20.47 38.91 -32.73
C MET A 1 20.44 37.53 -32.07
N ARG A 2 19.76 37.31 -30.93
CA ARG A 2 18.36 36.80 -30.82
C ARG A 2 18.12 35.62 -31.81
N ALA A 3 17.55 34.46 -31.48
CA ALA A 3 16.92 33.90 -30.27
C ALA A 3 16.78 32.35 -30.50
N LEU A 4 16.45 31.45 -29.57
CA LEU A 4 16.14 31.47 -28.13
C LEU A 4 16.46 30.07 -27.54
N LYS A 5 16.54 29.91 -26.20
CA LYS A 5 16.43 28.62 -25.49
C LYS A 5 15.46 28.80 -24.31
N SER A 6 14.29 28.17 -24.38
CA SER A 6 13.29 27.97 -23.30
C SER A 6 12.20 27.04 -23.90
N TYR A 7 11.52 26.14 -23.20
CA TYR A 7 11.11 26.12 -21.80
C TYR A 7 11.14 24.71 -21.19
N TYR A 8 11.67 24.60 -19.97
CA TYR A 8 11.11 23.71 -18.95
C TYR A 8 10.94 24.54 -17.67
N ARG A 9 9.69 24.83 -17.31
CA ARG A 9 9.34 25.75 -16.22
C ARG A 9 9.12 24.96 -14.94
N ILE A 10 10.20 24.74 -14.19
CA ILE A 10 10.11 24.26 -12.81
C ILE A 10 9.51 25.40 -11.97
N TYR A 11 8.40 25.13 -11.28
CA TYR A 11 7.82 26.08 -10.32
C TYR A 11 8.67 26.15 -9.05
N ARG A 12 9.61 27.11 -9.00
CA ARG A 12 10.11 27.62 -7.72
C ARG A 12 9.07 28.57 -7.13
N LEU A 13 8.57 28.24 -5.95
CA LEU A 13 8.00 29.23 -5.02
C LEU A 13 9.05 29.46 -3.93
N CYS A 14 9.62 30.67 -3.91
CA CYS A 14 10.40 31.15 -2.77
C CYS A 14 9.45 31.94 -1.85
N GLY A 15 9.41 31.57 -0.58
CA GLY A 15 8.54 32.17 0.42
C GLY A 15 8.70 31.46 1.76
N VAL A 16 9.88 31.57 2.36
CA VAL A 16 10.21 30.95 3.65
C VAL A 16 9.59 31.79 4.78
N PRO A 17 9.04 31.14 5.83
CA PRO A 17 9.34 31.50 7.19
C PRO A 17 10.31 30.47 7.76
N CYS A 18 11.45 30.92 8.28
CA CYS A 18 12.37 30.02 8.99
C CYS A 18 11.64 29.43 10.19
N PHE A 19 11.38 28.11 10.18
CA PHE A 19 10.83 27.44 11.33
C PHE A 19 11.80 27.54 12.51
N PRO A 20 11.31 27.85 13.72
CA PRO A 20 12.16 27.84 14.91
C PRO A 20 12.67 26.41 15.13
N THR A 21 13.98 26.26 15.34
CA THR A 21 14.56 24.98 15.74
C THR A 21 13.92 24.54 17.07
N PRO A 22 13.30 23.34 17.17
CA PRO A 22 12.74 22.87 18.43
C PRO A 22 13.87 22.48 19.38
N THR A 23 14.33 23.44 20.19
CA THR A 23 15.22 23.19 21.33
C THR A 23 14.44 22.61 22.50
N SER A 24 14.01 21.37 22.37
CA SER A 24 13.66 20.51 23.50
C SER A 24 13.87 19.04 23.09
N ARG A 25 14.79 18.36 23.78
CA ARG A 25 14.90 16.90 23.71
C ARG A 25 13.76 16.30 24.53
N SER A 26 12.55 16.21 23.96
CA SER A 26 11.57 15.27 24.46
C SER A 26 12.04 13.86 24.08
N CYS A 27 12.30 13.03 25.08
CA CYS A 27 12.67 11.62 24.87
C CYS A 27 11.42 10.77 24.58
N ALA A 28 10.64 11.21 23.59
CA ALA A 28 9.58 10.41 23.00
C ALA A 28 10.23 9.41 22.04
N VAL A 29 9.99 8.13 22.24
CA VAL A 29 10.45 7.08 21.33
C VAL A 29 9.68 7.24 20.02
N LYS A 30 10.34 7.79 19.01
CA LYS A 30 9.74 8.15 17.72
C LYS A 30 9.44 6.88 16.90
N PRO A 31 8.32 6.81 16.16
CA PRO A 31 8.07 5.71 15.24
C PRO A 31 9.15 5.70 14.15
N SER A 32 9.69 4.53 13.84
CA SER A 32 10.88 4.40 12.96
C SER A 32 10.66 4.91 11.52
N TRP A 33 9.40 4.95 11.10
CA TRP A 33 8.91 5.26 9.76
C TRP A 33 8.35 6.68 9.61
N LEU A 34 8.17 7.43 10.71
CA LEU A 34 7.49 8.72 10.70
C LEU A 34 8.50 9.87 10.62
N PRO A 35 8.48 10.71 9.56
CA PRO A 35 9.33 11.90 9.47
C PRO A 35 9.12 12.84 10.66
N GLU A 36 10.18 13.50 11.12
CA GLU A 36 10.13 14.34 12.34
C GLU A 36 9.05 15.43 12.24
N ASP A 37 8.91 16.05 11.06
CA ASP A 37 7.92 17.09 10.75
C ASP A 37 6.44 16.62 10.89
N LEU A 38 6.19 15.30 10.88
CA LEU A 38 4.86 14.71 10.97
C LEU A 38 4.51 14.16 12.36
N THR A 39 5.47 14.17 13.30
CA THR A 39 5.29 13.63 14.66
C THR A 39 4.16 14.33 15.42
N GLU A 40 4.16 15.66 15.47
CA GLU A 40 3.11 16.45 16.14
C GLU A 40 1.72 16.22 15.54
N HIS A 41 1.64 16.10 14.21
CA HIS A 41 0.39 15.82 13.50
C HIS A 41 -0.13 14.41 13.82
N PHE A 42 0.75 13.42 13.89
CA PHE A 42 0.39 12.05 14.25
C PHE A 42 -0.06 11.93 15.70
N ASP A 43 0.60 12.61 16.64
CA ASP A 43 0.19 12.65 18.05
C ASP A 43 -1.17 13.34 18.24
N ALA A 44 -1.44 14.41 17.49
CA ALA A 44 -2.75 15.06 17.49
C ALA A 44 -3.85 14.14 16.90
N PHE A 45 -3.55 13.45 15.80
CA PHE A 45 -4.43 12.48 15.16
C PHE A 45 -4.75 11.29 16.08
N LYS A 46 -3.73 10.72 16.74
CA LYS A 46 -3.86 9.66 17.73
C LYS A 46 -4.77 10.06 18.89
N LYS A 47 -4.58 11.26 19.45
CA LYS A 47 -5.46 11.80 20.50
C LYS A 47 -6.91 11.96 20.01
N ASN A 48 -7.10 12.40 18.76
CA ASN A 48 -8.44 12.50 18.19
C ASN A 48 -9.12 11.13 18.09
N ILE A 49 -8.46 10.12 17.51
CA ILE A 49 -8.99 8.74 17.39
C ILE A 49 -9.38 8.16 18.75
N ILE A 50 -8.51 8.29 19.78
CA ILE A 50 -8.82 7.80 21.13
C ILE A 50 -10.06 8.52 21.70
N SER A 51 -10.15 9.85 21.53
CA SER A 51 -11.30 10.62 22.00
C SER A 51 -12.60 10.29 21.26
N GLU A 52 -12.54 10.01 19.95
CA GLU A 52 -13.68 9.57 19.15
C GLU A 52 -14.15 8.18 19.60
N TYR A 53 -13.23 7.23 19.78
CA TYR A 53 -13.52 5.89 20.28
C TYR A 53 -14.13 5.91 21.69
N GLU A 54 -13.60 6.74 22.60
CA GLU A 54 -14.20 6.98 23.92
C GLU A 54 -15.63 7.52 23.80
N ASN A 55 -15.86 8.52 22.95
CA ASN A 55 -17.17 9.13 22.76
C ASN A 55 -18.18 8.13 22.19
N VAL A 56 -17.79 7.34 21.19
CA VAL A 56 -18.59 6.24 20.64
C VAL A 56 -18.91 5.19 21.71
N THR A 57 -17.93 4.82 22.53
CA THR A 57 -18.11 3.84 23.63
C THR A 57 -19.05 4.36 24.72
N LYS A 58 -18.94 5.66 25.09
CA LYS A 58 -19.86 6.34 26.02
C LYS A 58 -21.28 6.34 25.45
N LEU A 59 -21.46 6.68 24.16
CA LEU A 59 -22.77 6.67 23.50
C LEU A 59 -23.41 5.28 23.48
N MET A 60 -22.65 4.24 23.11
CA MET A 60 -23.09 2.85 23.14
C MET A 60 -23.54 2.41 24.55
N THR A 61 -22.79 2.80 25.58
CA THR A 61 -23.10 2.45 26.99
C THR A 61 -24.29 3.25 27.53
N SER A 62 -24.48 4.48 27.08
CA SER A 62 -25.56 5.37 27.53
C SER A 62 -26.95 5.05 26.98
N GLY A 63 -27.07 4.12 26.02
CA GLY A 63 -28.33 3.74 25.39
C GLY A 63 -28.78 4.75 24.33
N ALA A 64 -28.03 4.86 23.24
CA ALA A 64 -28.46 5.62 22.07
C ALA A 64 -29.76 5.07 21.45
N LYS A 65 -30.50 5.91 20.72
CA LYS A 65 -31.78 5.55 20.08
C LYS A 65 -31.54 4.45 19.03
N GLU A 66 -32.49 3.51 18.90
CA GLU A 66 -32.36 2.33 18.01
C GLU A 66 -31.93 2.68 16.56
N CYS A 67 -32.39 3.82 16.02
CA CYS A 67 -32.05 4.26 14.67
C CYS A 67 -30.56 4.64 14.49
N ASP A 68 -29.88 5.05 15.56
CA ASP A 68 -28.49 5.53 15.53
C ASP A 68 -27.48 4.42 15.87
N LEU A 69 -27.94 3.26 16.38
CA LEU A 69 -27.08 2.16 16.85
C LEU A 69 -26.31 1.47 15.71
N ILE A 70 -26.86 1.38 14.51
CA ILE A 70 -26.22 0.72 13.36
C ILE A 70 -24.92 1.44 12.94
N PRO A 71 -24.93 2.74 12.57
CA PRO A 71 -23.69 3.44 12.22
C PRO A 71 -22.73 3.58 13.40
N LEU A 72 -23.24 3.67 14.64
CA LEU A 72 -22.40 3.74 15.84
C LEU A 72 -21.63 2.43 16.08
N SER A 73 -22.28 1.28 15.85
CA SER A 73 -21.67 -0.05 15.93
C SER A 73 -20.60 -0.26 14.85
N GLU A 74 -20.86 0.17 13.61
CA GLU A 74 -19.87 0.12 12.51
C GLU A 74 -18.67 1.02 12.79
N CYS A 75 -18.90 2.25 13.28
CA CYS A 75 -17.83 3.16 13.69
C CYS A 75 -16.98 2.56 14.82
N TRP A 76 -17.61 2.01 15.86
CA TRP A 76 -16.91 1.32 16.95
C TRP A 76 -16.07 0.14 16.44
N LYS A 77 -16.64 -0.70 15.57
CA LYS A 77 -15.97 -1.85 14.96
C LYS A 77 -14.73 -1.46 14.15
N ASN A 78 -14.75 -0.32 13.46
CA ASN A 78 -13.62 0.17 12.66
C ASN A 78 -12.55 0.87 13.52
N LEU A 79 -12.95 1.64 14.55
CA LEU A 79 -12.03 2.31 15.46
C LEU A 79 -11.33 1.34 16.42
N ARG A 80 -12.05 0.31 16.90
CA ARG A 80 -11.55 -0.66 17.89
C ARG A 80 -10.17 -1.25 17.53
N PRO A 81 -9.94 -1.88 16.36
CA PRO A 81 -8.64 -2.47 16.02
C PRO A 81 -7.52 -1.43 15.86
N ILE A 82 -7.86 -0.17 15.54
CA ILE A 82 -6.88 0.93 15.49
C ILE A 82 -6.44 1.29 16.91
N VAL A 83 -7.39 1.45 17.83
CA VAL A 83 -7.11 1.77 19.24
C VAL A 83 -6.35 0.64 19.92
N ASP A 84 -6.76 -0.63 19.73
CA ASP A 84 -6.06 -1.79 20.30
C ASP A 84 -4.56 -1.79 19.91
N VAL A 85 -4.24 -1.51 18.64
CA VAL A 85 -2.85 -1.46 18.15
C VAL A 85 -2.09 -0.23 18.67
N ILE A 86 -2.78 0.90 18.86
CA ILE A 86 -2.20 2.11 19.45
C ILE A 86 -1.85 1.89 20.93
N GLU A 87 -2.72 1.22 21.68
CA GLU A 87 -2.49 0.83 23.08
C GLU A 87 -1.35 -0.19 23.21
N GLU A 88 -1.33 -1.24 22.36
CA GLU A 88 -0.21 -2.20 22.29
C GLU A 88 1.14 -1.51 21.99
N LEU A 89 1.14 -0.49 21.12
CA LEU A 89 2.32 0.32 20.83
C LEU A 89 2.74 1.16 22.04
N ASP A 90 1.82 1.85 22.72
CA ASP A 90 2.17 2.67 23.90
C ASP A 90 2.82 1.84 25.00
N ILE A 91 2.30 0.64 25.30
CA ILE A 91 2.88 -0.27 26.29
C ILE A 91 4.35 -0.60 25.96
N LEU A 92 4.68 -0.83 24.68
CA LEU A 92 6.07 -1.07 24.26
C LEU A 92 6.96 0.17 24.39
N LEU A 93 6.42 1.37 24.11
CA LEU A 93 7.14 2.64 24.22
C LEU A 93 7.33 3.07 25.70
N GLU A 94 6.42 2.69 26.58
CA GLU A 94 6.53 2.88 28.03
C GLU A 94 7.58 1.94 28.62
N ALA A 95 7.52 0.65 28.29
CA ALA A 95 8.56 -0.32 28.66
C ALA A 95 9.96 0.08 28.15
N ASP A 96 10.06 0.77 26.99
CA ASP A 96 11.34 1.31 26.50
C ASP A 96 11.88 2.44 27.41
N LYS A 97 11.00 3.31 27.92
CA LYS A 97 11.37 4.39 28.84
C LYS A 97 11.72 3.86 30.23
N GLU A 98 11.01 2.84 30.71
CA GLU A 98 11.31 2.18 31.99
C GLU A 98 12.68 1.53 31.96
N VAL A 99 13.03 0.81 30.89
CA VAL A 99 14.37 0.23 30.72
C VAL A 99 15.45 1.31 30.66
N ASP A 100 15.23 2.42 29.93
CA ASP A 100 16.19 3.53 29.89
C ASP A 100 16.37 4.21 31.26
N GLN A 101 15.30 4.33 32.06
CA GLN A 101 15.35 4.87 33.42
C GLN A 101 16.14 3.95 34.36
N LEU A 102 15.84 2.64 34.35
CA LEU A 102 16.55 1.66 35.18
C LEU A 102 18.05 1.60 34.83
N VAL A 103 18.41 1.66 33.55
CA VAL A 103 19.82 1.73 33.11
C VAL A 103 20.47 3.03 33.59
N ALA A 104 19.79 4.17 33.52
CA ALA A 104 20.32 5.44 34.00
C ALA A 104 20.54 5.47 35.52
N ASP A 105 19.59 4.93 36.30
CA ASP A 105 19.67 4.86 37.76
C ASP A 105 20.81 3.94 38.22
N ILE A 106 21.02 2.80 37.55
CA ILE A 106 22.10 1.85 37.85
C ILE A 106 23.48 2.43 37.49
N VAL A 107 23.59 3.13 36.35
CA VAL A 107 24.84 3.83 35.95
C VAL A 107 25.26 4.89 36.99
N GLY A 108 24.32 5.43 37.77
CA GLY A 108 24.61 6.38 38.85
C GLY A 108 25.13 5.76 40.16
N ALA A 109 25.31 4.43 40.23
CA ALA A 109 25.58 3.70 41.48
C ALA A 109 27.01 3.12 41.64
N ASP A 110 27.99 3.58 40.83
CA ASP A 110 29.44 3.31 40.97
C ASP A 110 29.88 1.81 40.91
N THR A 111 29.20 0.96 40.13
CA THR A 111 29.63 -0.44 39.86
C THR A 111 30.01 -0.63 38.39
N GLU A 112 31.26 -0.29 38.01
CA GLU A 112 31.67 -0.21 36.60
C GLU A 112 31.56 -1.53 35.80
N ASP A 113 31.93 -2.67 36.37
CA ASP A 113 31.96 -3.96 35.65
C ASP A 113 30.55 -4.55 35.40
N ASP A 114 29.62 -4.44 36.34
CA ASP A 114 28.24 -4.98 36.19
C ASP A 114 27.40 -4.17 35.19
N VAL A 115 27.75 -2.91 34.96
CA VAL A 115 26.99 -1.95 34.14
C VAL A 115 26.99 -2.31 32.65
N ASP A 116 28.08 -2.84 32.10
CA ASP A 116 28.16 -3.16 30.67
C ASP A 116 27.45 -4.47 30.31
N ASP A 117 27.46 -5.47 31.18
CA ASP A 117 26.64 -6.68 31.03
C ASP A 117 25.13 -6.35 31.11
N LEU A 118 24.73 -5.47 32.04
CA LEU A 118 23.35 -5.00 32.14
C LEU A 118 22.89 -4.22 30.90
N LYS A 119 23.75 -3.34 30.33
CA LYS A 119 23.46 -2.67 29.04
C LYS A 119 23.31 -3.68 27.91
N ALA A 120 24.17 -4.70 27.84
CA ALA A 120 24.11 -5.72 26.79
C ALA A 120 22.79 -6.52 26.85
N ILE A 121 22.30 -6.83 28.05
CA ILE A 121 20.99 -7.47 28.27
C ILE A 121 19.85 -6.52 27.82
N ALA A 122 19.85 -5.28 28.28
CA ALA A 122 18.85 -4.27 27.91
C ALA A 122 18.81 -4.02 26.39
N GLU A 123 19.96 -4.02 25.71
CA GLU A 123 20.04 -3.95 24.25
C GLU A 123 19.41 -5.15 23.55
N LEU A 124 19.60 -6.37 24.07
CA LEU A 124 19.02 -7.59 23.51
C LEU A 124 17.49 -7.59 23.65
N GLU A 125 16.97 -7.20 24.82
CA GLU A 125 15.53 -7.05 25.04
C GLU A 125 14.93 -5.94 24.15
N ARG A 126 15.61 -4.79 24.03
CA ARG A 126 15.23 -3.72 23.09
C ARG A 126 15.23 -4.19 21.64
N LYS A 127 16.18 -5.02 21.21
CA LYS A 127 16.19 -5.64 19.87
C LYS A 127 14.98 -6.56 19.67
N GLN A 128 14.58 -7.35 20.67
CA GLN A 128 13.37 -8.18 20.59
C GLN A 128 12.08 -7.35 20.54
N ARG A 129 11.95 -6.33 21.40
CA ARG A 129 10.78 -5.42 21.42
C ARG A 129 10.70 -4.56 20.15
N ASN A 130 11.82 -4.18 19.53
CA ASN A 130 11.85 -3.49 18.24
C ASN A 130 11.18 -4.32 17.12
N VAL A 131 11.38 -5.65 17.08
CA VAL A 131 10.72 -6.52 16.07
C VAL A 131 9.20 -6.53 16.25
N GLN A 132 8.73 -6.56 17.49
CA GLN A 132 7.30 -6.45 17.80
C GLN A 132 6.76 -5.06 17.44
N ARG A 133 7.49 -3.99 17.79
CA ARG A 133 7.13 -2.61 17.44
C ARG A 133 7.01 -2.44 15.92
N GLU A 134 7.98 -2.90 15.13
CA GLU A 134 7.92 -2.84 13.67
C GLU A 134 6.70 -3.60 13.08
N ALA A 135 6.31 -4.72 13.68
CA ALA A 135 5.13 -5.47 13.24
C ALA A 135 3.84 -4.70 13.55
N LEU A 136 3.73 -4.09 14.73
CA LEU A 136 2.60 -3.25 15.11
C LEU A 136 2.55 -1.92 14.33
N GLU A 137 3.70 -1.29 14.05
CA GLU A 137 3.80 -0.11 13.19
C GLU A 137 3.26 -0.41 11.78
N LYS A 138 3.63 -1.55 11.19
CA LYS A 138 3.11 -2.01 9.88
C LYS A 138 1.61 -2.32 9.94
N LYS A 139 1.14 -2.97 11.01
CA LYS A 139 -0.30 -3.25 11.25
C LYS A 139 -1.10 -1.96 11.37
N LEU A 140 -0.63 -0.98 12.16
CA LEU A 140 -1.27 0.33 12.31
C LEU A 140 -1.35 1.05 10.97
N LEU A 141 -0.25 1.13 10.22
CA LEU A 141 -0.24 1.77 8.89
C LEU A 141 -1.27 1.13 7.95
N SER A 142 -1.42 -0.20 7.98
CA SER A 142 -2.40 -0.91 7.15
C SER A 142 -3.86 -0.60 7.53
N LEU A 143 -4.14 -0.32 8.81
CA LEU A 143 -5.48 0.06 9.30
C LEU A 143 -5.81 1.53 9.07
N LEU A 144 -4.81 2.41 9.06
CA LEU A 144 -4.99 3.85 8.81
C LEU A 144 -5.13 4.22 7.33
N LEU A 145 -4.74 3.32 6.42
CA LEU A 145 -4.93 3.51 4.99
C LEU A 145 -6.41 3.26 4.63
N PRO A 146 -7.11 4.24 4.00
CA PRO A 146 -8.49 4.04 3.59
C PRO A 146 -8.56 2.94 2.53
N THR A 147 -9.34 1.90 2.80
CA THR A 147 -9.59 0.82 1.86
C THR A 147 -10.53 1.28 0.75
N ASP A 148 -10.10 1.13 -0.50
CA ASP A 148 -10.98 1.31 -1.65
C ASP A 148 -11.84 0.05 -1.77
N GLU A 149 -13.18 0.19 -1.76
CA GLU A 149 -14.11 -0.94 -1.90
C GLU A 149 -13.79 -1.80 -3.13
N ARG A 150 -13.26 -1.19 -4.19
CA ARG A 150 -12.86 -1.89 -5.43
C ARG A 150 -11.70 -2.84 -5.23
N ASP A 151 -10.84 -2.62 -4.23
CA ASP A 151 -9.69 -3.48 -3.96
C ASP A 151 -10.08 -4.86 -3.43
N LEU A 152 -11.32 -5.00 -2.95
CA LEU A 152 -11.91 -6.27 -2.55
C LEU A 152 -12.49 -7.06 -3.73
N ASN A 153 -12.53 -6.49 -4.94
CA ASN A 153 -13.10 -7.17 -6.10
C ASN A 153 -12.26 -8.40 -6.47
N SER A 154 -12.88 -9.57 -6.28
CA SER A 154 -12.28 -10.88 -6.51
C SER A 154 -11.94 -11.16 -7.97
N ALA A 155 -12.55 -10.46 -8.93
CA ALA A 155 -12.36 -10.71 -10.35
C ALA A 155 -11.91 -9.46 -11.12
N VAL A 156 -10.96 -9.67 -12.04
CA VAL A 156 -10.33 -8.61 -12.82
C VAL A 156 -10.15 -9.03 -14.28
N ILE A 157 -10.47 -8.11 -15.18
CA ILE A 157 -10.20 -8.24 -16.62
C ILE A 157 -8.88 -7.54 -16.89
N MET A 158 -7.90 -8.29 -17.37
CA MET A 158 -6.60 -7.80 -17.82
C MET A 158 -6.53 -7.85 -19.35
N GLU A 159 -6.15 -6.74 -19.96
CA GLU A 159 -6.00 -6.60 -21.40
C GLU A 159 -4.57 -6.21 -21.75
N LEU A 160 -3.94 -6.99 -22.62
CA LEU A 160 -2.57 -6.79 -23.10
C LEU A 160 -2.60 -6.36 -24.56
N PHE A 161 -2.00 -5.21 -24.88
CA PHE A 161 -1.92 -4.65 -26.22
C PHE A 161 -0.45 -4.53 -26.66
N ALA A 162 -0.06 -5.17 -27.76
CA ALA A 162 1.26 -5.00 -28.34
C ALA A 162 1.44 -3.57 -28.87
N GLY A 163 2.47 -2.88 -28.37
CA GLY A 163 2.76 -1.48 -28.68
C GLY A 163 3.86 -1.32 -29.74
N ALA A 164 4.81 -0.43 -29.47
CA ALA A 164 5.95 -0.22 -30.35
C ALA A 164 6.86 -1.45 -30.34
N GLY A 165 7.34 -1.88 -31.51
CA GLY A 165 8.19 -3.08 -31.66
C GLY A 165 7.61 -4.18 -32.55
N GLY A 166 6.35 -4.08 -32.96
CA GLY A 166 5.73 -5.00 -33.92
C GLY A 166 5.74 -6.45 -33.42
N LYS A 167 6.30 -7.38 -34.21
CA LYS A 167 6.36 -8.81 -33.86
C LYS A 167 7.06 -9.08 -32.52
N GLU A 168 8.09 -8.29 -32.18
CA GLU A 168 8.76 -8.40 -30.87
C GLU A 168 7.87 -7.95 -29.72
N ALA A 169 7.08 -6.88 -29.90
CA ALA A 169 6.10 -6.46 -28.90
C ALA A 169 5.03 -7.55 -28.68
N GLY A 170 4.67 -8.29 -29.73
CA GLY A 170 3.76 -9.43 -29.62
C GLY A 170 4.36 -10.66 -28.96
N LEU A 171 5.68 -10.89 -29.05
CA LEU A 171 6.38 -11.89 -28.23
C LEU A 171 6.42 -11.44 -26.76
N PHE A 172 6.74 -10.18 -26.50
CA PHE A 172 6.72 -9.64 -25.14
C PHE A 172 5.32 -9.65 -24.49
N ALA A 173 4.25 -9.47 -25.27
CA ALA A 173 2.87 -9.64 -24.78
C ALA A 173 2.57 -11.09 -24.37
N HIS A 174 3.11 -12.07 -25.09
CA HIS A 174 3.03 -13.49 -24.74
C HIS A 174 3.87 -13.81 -23.49
N ASP A 175 5.07 -13.23 -23.37
CA ASP A 175 5.92 -13.35 -22.17
C ASP A 175 5.19 -12.82 -20.91
N LEU A 176 4.55 -11.65 -21.01
CA LEU A 176 3.75 -11.06 -19.93
C LEU A 176 2.51 -11.93 -19.59
N MET A 177 1.80 -12.45 -20.59
CA MET A 177 0.69 -13.39 -20.35
C MET A 177 1.15 -14.61 -19.54
N ASN A 178 2.30 -15.19 -19.89
CA ASN A 178 2.85 -16.36 -19.17
C ASN A 178 3.31 -16.00 -17.75
N MET A 179 3.87 -14.80 -17.55
CA MET A 179 4.23 -14.27 -16.24
C MET A 179 2.99 -14.16 -15.32
N TYR A 180 1.91 -13.52 -15.80
CA TYR A 180 0.68 -13.39 -15.01
C TYR A 180 -0.04 -14.73 -14.80
N HIS A 181 0.04 -15.66 -15.75
CA HIS A 181 -0.45 -17.03 -15.57
C HIS A 181 0.30 -17.77 -14.45
N ALA A 182 1.63 -17.68 -14.43
CA ALA A 182 2.44 -18.27 -13.35
C ALA A 182 2.15 -17.61 -11.98
N PHE A 183 1.95 -16.29 -11.94
CA PHE A 183 1.55 -15.56 -10.74
C PHE A 183 0.16 -16.00 -10.22
N ALA A 184 -0.81 -16.19 -11.11
CA ALA A 184 -2.14 -16.70 -10.75
C ALA A 184 -2.04 -18.13 -10.17
N ILE A 185 -1.26 -19.02 -10.79
CA ILE A 185 -1.01 -20.38 -10.27
C ILE A 185 -0.38 -20.32 -8.87
N GLN A 186 0.62 -19.46 -8.65
CA GLN A 186 1.29 -19.31 -7.34
C GLN A 186 0.31 -18.88 -6.22
N ARG A 187 -0.74 -18.12 -6.57
CA ARG A 187 -1.78 -17.67 -5.63
C ARG A 187 -3.03 -18.56 -5.59
N ASN A 188 -3.03 -19.69 -6.31
CA ASN A 188 -4.20 -20.56 -6.50
C ASN A 188 -5.42 -19.82 -7.09
N TRP A 189 -5.18 -18.84 -7.97
CA TRP A 189 -6.22 -18.07 -8.65
C TRP A 189 -6.63 -18.70 -9.99
N SER A 190 -7.88 -18.48 -10.38
CA SER A 190 -8.39 -18.81 -11.71
C SER A 190 -7.79 -17.89 -12.76
N PHE A 191 -7.40 -18.43 -13.91
CA PHE A 191 -6.85 -17.68 -15.05
C PHE A 191 -7.48 -18.19 -16.34
N THR A 192 -8.30 -17.36 -16.97
CA THR A 192 -9.07 -17.71 -18.18
C THR A 192 -8.76 -16.76 -19.31
N VAL A 193 -8.27 -17.28 -20.45
CA VAL A 193 -8.04 -16.46 -21.65
C VAL A 193 -9.36 -16.32 -22.41
N LEU A 194 -9.98 -15.14 -22.33
CA LEU A 194 -11.26 -14.85 -22.99
C LEU A 194 -11.11 -14.59 -24.50
N HIS A 195 -10.05 -13.89 -24.90
CA HIS A 195 -9.79 -13.57 -26.31
C HIS A 195 -8.29 -13.44 -26.58
N LYS A 196 -7.84 -13.89 -27.77
CA LYS A 196 -6.47 -13.64 -28.25
C LYS A 196 -6.45 -13.37 -29.75
N THR A 197 -5.70 -12.36 -30.16
CA THR A 197 -5.46 -12.02 -31.57
C THR A 197 -3.99 -12.23 -31.88
N VAL A 198 -3.68 -13.13 -32.82
CA VAL A 198 -2.31 -13.43 -33.28
C VAL A 198 -1.89 -12.45 -34.36
N MET A 199 -0.62 -12.05 -34.40
CA MET A 199 -0.07 -11.27 -35.51
C MET A 199 0.23 -12.20 -36.71
N SER A 200 -0.50 -12.06 -37.81
CA SER A 200 -0.18 -12.76 -39.05
C SER A 200 1.05 -12.15 -39.75
N SER A 201 2.02 -13.00 -40.07
CA SER A 201 3.07 -12.71 -41.05
C SER A 201 3.56 -14.06 -41.60
N GLU A 202 3.36 -14.27 -42.91
CA GLU A 202 3.63 -15.56 -43.58
C GLU A 202 5.12 -15.76 -43.90
N GLU A 203 5.97 -14.78 -43.58
CA GLU A 203 7.40 -14.78 -43.90
C GLU A 203 8.26 -14.66 -42.63
N CYS A 204 8.51 -15.79 -41.98
CA CYS A 204 9.78 -16.17 -41.32
C CYS A 204 9.64 -17.59 -40.78
N ALA A 205 10.64 -18.43 -41.03
CA ALA A 205 10.61 -19.86 -40.68
C ALA A 205 10.39 -20.11 -39.17
N PRO A 206 9.72 -21.23 -38.79
CA PRO A 206 9.40 -21.54 -37.40
C PRO A 206 10.64 -22.07 -36.66
N SER A 207 11.52 -21.15 -36.24
CA SER A 207 12.67 -21.48 -35.37
C SER A 207 12.25 -21.67 -33.90
N HIS A 208 11.18 -21.00 -33.48
CA HIS A 208 10.67 -21.03 -32.11
C HIS A 208 9.13 -21.06 -32.12
N ASN A 209 8.54 -21.90 -31.26
CA ASN A 209 7.09 -22.15 -31.20
C ASN A 209 6.27 -21.03 -30.53
N GLU A 210 6.84 -19.83 -30.42
CA GLU A 210 6.25 -18.71 -29.68
C GLU A 210 5.33 -17.88 -30.58
N THR A 211 4.07 -17.77 -30.16
CA THR A 211 3.05 -17.08 -30.93
C THR A 211 3.09 -15.59 -30.60
N SER A 212 3.37 -14.72 -31.58
CA SER A 212 3.33 -13.27 -31.39
C SER A 212 1.89 -12.78 -31.29
N LEU A 213 1.50 -12.21 -30.14
CA LEU A 213 0.12 -11.81 -29.83
C LEU A 213 -0.06 -10.28 -29.94
N SER A 214 -1.01 -9.83 -30.76
CA SER A 214 -1.31 -8.40 -30.91
C SER A 214 -2.18 -7.87 -29.78
N TYR A 215 -3.11 -8.69 -29.31
CA TYR A 215 -4.11 -8.34 -28.31
C TYR A 215 -4.52 -9.60 -27.54
N ILE A 216 -4.68 -9.49 -26.23
CA ILE A 216 -5.08 -10.58 -25.33
C ILE A 216 -6.05 -9.99 -24.31
N ARG A 217 -7.19 -10.64 -24.08
CA ARG A 217 -8.08 -10.38 -22.94
C ARG A 217 -8.09 -11.61 -22.04
N ILE A 218 -7.79 -11.40 -20.77
CA ILE A 218 -7.64 -12.39 -19.72
C ILE A 218 -8.60 -12.02 -18.60
N GLU A 219 -9.23 -13.02 -18.02
CA GLU A 219 -9.99 -12.93 -16.78
C GLU A 219 -9.21 -13.65 -15.68
N ILE A 220 -8.99 -12.98 -14.57
CA ILE A 220 -8.31 -13.53 -13.38
C ILE A 220 -9.27 -13.41 -12.21
N GLU A 221 -9.54 -14.52 -11.52
CA GLU A 221 -10.43 -14.56 -10.36
C GLU A 221 -9.67 -15.12 -9.15
N GLY A 222 -9.60 -14.32 -8.09
CA GLY A 222 -8.89 -14.58 -6.85
C GLY A 222 -9.56 -13.83 -5.70
N GLU A 223 -10.23 -14.59 -4.84
CA GLU A 223 -10.96 -14.07 -3.67
C GLU A 223 -10.01 -13.42 -2.64
N PRO A 224 -10.46 -12.38 -1.93
CA PRO A 224 -9.72 -11.80 -0.80
C PRO A 224 -9.66 -12.80 0.37
N THR A 225 -8.46 -13.32 0.66
CA THR A 225 -8.23 -14.13 1.87
C THR A 225 -8.34 -13.27 3.13
N THR A 226 -8.88 -13.81 4.21
CA THR A 226 -8.75 -13.20 5.55
C THR A 226 -7.71 -13.97 6.35
N GLU A 227 -6.52 -13.38 6.49
CA GLU A 227 -5.42 -13.96 7.26
C GLU A 227 -5.25 -13.16 8.56
N SER A 228 -5.28 -13.84 9.71
CA SER A 228 -5.12 -13.23 11.05
C SER A 228 -6.05 -12.04 11.35
N GLY A 229 -7.26 -12.05 10.79
CA GLY A 229 -8.27 -10.98 10.97
C GLY A 229 -8.08 -9.74 10.10
N ILE A 230 -7.09 -9.74 9.21
CA ILE A 230 -6.87 -8.68 8.21
C ILE A 230 -7.45 -9.18 6.88
N MET A 231 -8.36 -8.40 6.28
CA MET A 231 -8.82 -8.66 4.91
C MET A 231 -7.68 -8.32 3.93
N SER A 232 -7.22 -9.30 3.17
CA SER A 232 -6.31 -9.07 2.05
C SER A 232 -7.06 -8.54 0.83
N PHE A 233 -6.32 -7.94 -0.11
CA PHE A 233 -6.89 -7.45 -1.37
C PHE A 233 -7.28 -8.61 -2.29
N GLY A 234 -8.42 -8.49 -2.97
CA GLY A 234 -8.82 -9.39 -4.06
C GLY A 234 -7.95 -9.18 -5.31
N ALA A 235 -8.20 -9.97 -6.36
CA ALA A 235 -7.38 -9.94 -7.59
C ALA A 235 -7.21 -8.54 -8.19
N TYR A 236 -8.26 -7.69 -8.17
CA TYR A 236 -8.15 -6.32 -8.65
C TYR A 236 -7.23 -5.44 -7.77
N GLY A 237 -7.42 -5.45 -6.45
CA GLY A 237 -6.66 -4.58 -5.54
C GLY A 237 -5.16 -4.84 -5.56
N GLN A 238 -4.76 -6.08 -5.88
CA GLN A 238 -3.35 -6.45 -6.07
C GLN A 238 -2.82 -6.07 -7.46
N LEU A 239 -3.61 -6.29 -8.53
CA LEU A 239 -3.14 -6.09 -9.91
C LEU A 239 -3.33 -4.66 -10.43
N LYS A 240 -4.14 -3.79 -9.80
CA LYS A 240 -4.43 -2.43 -10.28
C LYS A 240 -3.20 -1.57 -10.61
N TRP A 241 -2.07 -1.83 -9.95
CA TRP A 241 -0.80 -1.10 -10.14
C TRP A 241 -0.01 -1.53 -11.38
N GLU A 242 -0.34 -2.67 -11.97
CA GLU A 242 0.29 -3.18 -13.21
C GLU A 242 -0.25 -2.48 -14.48
N ALA A 243 -1.27 -1.63 -14.34
CA ALA A 243 -1.87 -0.87 -15.43
C ALA A 243 -0.91 0.23 -15.92
N GLY A 244 -0.53 0.18 -17.20
CA GLY A 244 0.45 1.11 -17.76
C GLY A 244 1.18 0.57 -18.98
N VAL A 245 2.32 1.17 -19.33
CA VAL A 245 3.15 0.75 -20.45
C VAL A 245 4.41 0.06 -19.93
N HIS A 246 4.50 -1.24 -20.18
CA HIS A 246 5.65 -2.07 -19.86
C HIS A 246 6.66 -2.02 -21.03
N ARG A 247 7.96 -2.02 -20.72
CA ARG A 247 9.04 -1.84 -21.71
C ARG A 247 10.08 -2.95 -21.59
N VAL A 248 10.39 -3.59 -22.72
CA VAL A 248 11.50 -4.55 -22.85
C VAL A 248 12.62 -3.95 -23.68
N GLN A 249 13.87 -4.24 -23.30
CA GLN A 249 15.07 -3.88 -24.06
C GLN A 249 15.97 -5.12 -24.17
N ARG A 250 15.93 -5.79 -25.32
CA ARG A 250 16.71 -7.00 -25.60
C ARG A 250 17.14 -7.04 -27.07
N VAL A 251 18.07 -7.94 -27.41
CA VAL A 251 18.26 -8.34 -28.80
C VAL A 251 17.04 -9.18 -29.19
N PRO A 252 16.18 -8.73 -30.11
CA PRO A 252 14.93 -9.42 -30.37
C PRO A 252 15.19 -10.65 -31.24
N VAL A 253 14.40 -11.71 -31.03
CA VAL A 253 14.50 -12.97 -31.80
C VAL A 253 14.25 -12.74 -33.31
N THR A 254 13.61 -11.62 -33.64
CA THR A 254 13.28 -11.18 -35.00
C THR A 254 14.37 -10.32 -35.68
N SER A 255 15.48 -9.98 -35.00
CA SER A 255 16.56 -9.16 -35.60
C SER A 255 17.71 -10.01 -36.14
N SER A 256 18.01 -9.83 -37.44
CA SER A 256 19.19 -10.40 -38.09
C SER A 256 20.51 -9.70 -37.74
N GLN A 257 20.47 -8.53 -37.07
CA GLN A 257 21.65 -7.67 -36.85
C GLN A 257 22.19 -7.69 -35.41
N ASN A 258 21.70 -8.60 -34.55
CA ASN A 258 22.10 -8.72 -33.13
C ASN A 258 22.10 -7.38 -32.34
N LYS A 259 21.23 -6.45 -32.73
CA LYS A 259 21.12 -5.12 -32.15
C LYS A 259 20.02 -5.08 -31.09
N ILE A 260 20.28 -4.41 -29.97
CA ILE A 260 19.27 -4.19 -28.92
C ILE A 260 18.17 -3.30 -29.47
N HIS A 261 16.93 -3.81 -29.45
CA HIS A 261 15.73 -3.06 -29.78
C HIS A 261 14.95 -2.75 -28.48
N THR A 262 14.12 -1.72 -28.52
CA THR A 262 13.18 -1.40 -27.44
C THR A 262 11.77 -1.68 -27.93
N SER A 263 11.00 -2.43 -27.15
CA SER A 263 9.60 -2.74 -27.46
C SER A 263 8.71 -2.50 -26.24
N THR A 264 7.42 -2.27 -26.46
CA THR A 264 6.46 -1.95 -25.40
C THR A 264 5.17 -2.74 -25.52
N VAL A 265 4.53 -2.99 -24.39
CA VAL A 265 3.18 -3.55 -24.27
C VAL A 265 2.39 -2.64 -23.32
N ALA A 266 1.16 -2.30 -23.70
CA ALA A 266 0.24 -1.60 -22.81
C ALA A 266 -0.65 -2.62 -22.08
N VAL A 267 -0.82 -2.42 -20.78
CA VAL A 267 -1.60 -3.27 -19.87
C VAL A 267 -2.75 -2.43 -19.33
N SER A 268 -3.98 -2.91 -19.56
CA SER A 268 -5.25 -2.34 -19.08
C SER A 268 -5.84 -3.30 -18.06
N ILE A 269 -6.33 -2.78 -16.93
CA ILE A 269 -6.78 -3.58 -15.78
C ILE A 269 -8.08 -2.98 -15.27
N GLN A 270 -9.15 -3.76 -15.34
CA GLN A 270 -10.51 -3.33 -15.05
C GLN A 270 -11.16 -4.28 -14.06
N PRO A 271 -11.81 -3.79 -12.99
CA PRO A 271 -12.54 -4.65 -12.08
C PRO A 271 -13.75 -5.25 -12.81
N LYS A 272 -14.01 -6.55 -12.62
CA LYS A 272 -15.24 -7.18 -13.09
C LYS A 272 -16.35 -6.81 -12.11
N TYR A 273 -17.18 -5.84 -12.47
CA TYR A 273 -18.41 -5.55 -11.74
C TYR A 273 -19.40 -6.69 -11.93
N GLY A 274 -19.97 -7.20 -10.83
CA GLY A 274 -21.18 -8.03 -10.90
C GLY A 274 -22.39 -7.21 -11.36
N ASP A 275 -23.51 -7.89 -11.66
CA ASP A 275 -24.77 -7.22 -12.00
C ASP A 275 -25.16 -6.23 -10.89
N VAL A 276 -25.14 -4.94 -11.22
CA VAL A 276 -25.09 -3.87 -10.23
C VAL A 276 -26.43 -3.73 -9.50
N SER A 277 -26.50 -4.22 -8.26
CA SER A 277 -27.47 -3.73 -7.28
C SER A 277 -27.07 -2.30 -6.88
N ILE A 278 -27.70 -1.30 -7.52
CA ILE A 278 -27.42 0.13 -7.31
C ILE A 278 -27.83 0.54 -5.90
N LEU A 279 -26.97 0.29 -4.91
CA LEU A 279 -27.04 0.93 -3.62
C LEU A 279 -26.65 2.39 -3.80
N LYS A 280 -27.67 3.25 -3.91
CA LYS A 280 -27.51 4.71 -4.01
C LYS A 280 -26.64 5.19 -2.85
N GLN A 281 -25.42 5.64 -3.15
CA GLN A 281 -24.67 6.51 -2.25
C GLN A 281 -25.52 7.76 -1.98
N LYS A 282 -26.19 7.80 -0.82
CA LYS A 282 -26.74 9.05 -0.29
C LYS A 282 -25.55 9.93 0.06
N ASN A 283 -25.41 11.05 -0.66
CA ASN A 283 -24.38 12.04 -0.40
C ASN A 283 -24.32 12.41 1.09
N LEU A 284 -23.25 12.00 1.78
CA LEU A 284 -22.94 12.45 3.15
C LEU A 284 -22.73 13.97 3.24
N TYR A 285 -22.48 14.63 2.11
CA TYR A 285 -22.35 16.08 2.02
C TYR A 285 -23.65 16.89 2.21
N SER A 286 -24.84 16.27 2.24
CA SER A 286 -26.10 17.01 2.46
C SER A 286 -26.43 17.31 3.92
N LEU A 287 -25.57 16.93 4.87
CA LEU A 287 -25.78 17.15 6.31
C LEU A 287 -25.06 18.39 6.88
N ILE A 288 -24.23 19.07 6.07
CA ILE A 288 -23.43 20.23 6.52
C ILE A 288 -24.16 21.58 6.25
N SER A 289 -25.28 21.58 5.53
CA SER A 289 -25.99 22.81 5.11
C SER A 289 -27.20 23.18 5.98
N PHE A 290 -27.14 22.97 7.31
CA PHE A 290 -28.20 23.37 8.25
C PHE A 290 -27.62 23.94 9.55
N VAL A 291 -26.87 25.04 9.44
CA VAL A 291 -26.70 26.04 10.50
C VAL A 291 -26.73 27.43 9.84
N ASP A 292 -27.93 28.00 9.76
CA ASP A 292 -28.24 29.43 9.63
C ASP A 292 -29.16 29.79 10.81
#